data_AF-A0AA41VLU1-F1
#
_entry.id   AF-A0AA41VLU1-F1
#
_cell.length_a   1.000
_cell.length_b   1.000
_cell.length_c   1.000
_cell.angle_alpha   90.00
_cell.angle_beta   90.00
_cell.angle_gamma   90.00
#
_symmetry.space_group_name_H-M   'P 1'
#
loop_
_entity.id
_entity.type
_entity.pdbx_description
1 polymer ?
#
loop_
_entity_poly.entity_id
_entity_poly.type
_entity_poly.pdbx_seq_one_letter_code
_entity_poly.pdbx_strand_id
1 'polypeptide(L)'
;MVVAFTLATRWFRRSLVKLPKPFDKLTGFNAFWYSHHLFVLVYILLIIHGCYLYLVHRWYQKTTWMYIAVPVILYACERIVRYFRSGFYSVRLRKVAIYPGNVLTLQMSKPPNFKYKSGQYMFVQCPAVSPFEWHPFSITSAPGDDYLSIHIRQLGDWTQELKRVFSEACELPLAGRSGLLRADETTKKSLPKLLIDGPYGAPAQDYKNYDVLLLVGLGIGATPFISILKDLLNNIIRMEELA
;
A
#
# COMPACT_ATOMS: atom_id res chain seq x y z
N MET A 1 -8.97 21.76 7.68
CA MET A 1 -8.94 20.49 8.44
C MET A 1 -10.32 19.86 8.62
N VAL A 2 -11.36 20.60 9.05
CA VAL A 2 -12.72 20.05 9.24
C VAL A 2 -13.26 19.33 8.00
N VAL A 3 -13.15 19.93 6.81
CA VAL A 3 -13.62 19.32 5.55
C VAL A 3 -12.90 18.01 5.21
N ALA A 4 -11.56 17.96 5.38
CA ALA A 4 -10.82 16.72 5.15
C ALA A 4 -11.18 15.64 6.18
N PHE A 5 -11.42 16.04 7.43
CA PHE A 5 -11.84 15.12 8.50
C PHE A 5 -13.25 14.56 8.25
N THR A 6 -14.21 15.40 7.84
CA THR A 6 -15.56 14.94 7.50
C THR A 6 -15.55 14.00 6.30
N LEU A 7 -14.77 14.33 5.26
CA LEU A 7 -14.58 13.47 4.09
C LEU A 7 -13.80 12.18 4.38
N ALA A 8 -13.02 12.14 5.46
CA ALA A 8 -12.37 10.92 5.94
C ALA A 8 -13.34 9.98 6.68
N THR A 9 -14.51 10.47 7.11
CA THR A 9 -15.48 9.61 7.80
C THR A 9 -16.07 8.56 6.86
N ARG A 10 -16.38 7.39 7.44
CA ARG A 10 -16.85 6.21 6.71
C ARG A 10 -18.05 6.48 5.80
N TRP A 11 -18.93 7.40 6.19
CA TRP A 11 -20.16 7.73 5.45
C TRP A 11 -19.88 8.41 4.11
N PHE A 12 -18.95 9.38 4.08
CA PHE A 12 -18.60 10.10 2.85
C PHE A 12 -17.64 9.31 1.97
N ARG A 13 -16.73 8.55 2.57
CA ARG A 13 -15.69 7.84 1.83
C ARG A 13 -16.21 6.62 1.06
N ARG A 14 -17.26 5.94 1.55
CA ARG A 14 -17.87 4.78 0.89
C ARG A 14 -18.67 5.09 -0.40
N SER A 15 -18.67 6.33 -0.88
CA SER A 15 -19.45 6.73 -2.08
C SER A 15 -20.92 6.28 -1.99
N LEU A 16 -21.55 6.50 -0.82
CA LEU A 16 -23.01 6.30 -0.69
C LEU A 16 -23.78 7.25 -1.62
N VAL A 17 -23.18 8.41 -1.94
CA VAL A 17 -23.68 9.36 -2.92
C VAL A 17 -22.83 9.24 -4.19
N LYS A 18 -23.37 8.60 -5.23
CA LYS A 18 -22.76 8.56 -6.56
C LYS A 18 -23.21 9.78 -7.35
N LEU A 19 -22.31 10.71 -7.61
CA LEU A 19 -22.58 11.83 -8.50
C LEU A 19 -22.59 11.35 -9.98
N PRO A 20 -23.39 11.99 -10.86
CA PRO A 20 -23.34 11.71 -12.29
C PRO A 20 -21.99 12.10 -12.87
N LYS A 21 -21.59 11.43 -13.97
CA LYS A 21 -20.39 11.80 -14.72
C LYS A 21 -20.50 13.28 -15.17
N PRO A 22 -19.42 14.07 -15.07
CA PRO A 22 -18.03 13.68 -14.79
C PRO A 22 -17.63 13.73 -13.29
N PHE A 23 -18.56 14.00 -12.38
CA PHE A 23 -18.26 14.24 -10.96
C PHE A 23 -18.18 12.98 -10.10
N ASP A 24 -18.44 11.80 -10.68
CA ASP A 24 -18.29 10.50 -10.03
C ASP A 24 -16.90 10.31 -9.41
N LYS A 25 -15.85 10.75 -10.13
CA LYS A 25 -14.45 10.69 -9.69
C LYS A 25 -14.09 11.66 -8.56
N LEU A 26 -14.92 12.65 -8.27
CA LEU A 26 -14.68 13.65 -7.21
C LEU A 26 -15.26 13.22 -5.86
N THR A 27 -15.86 12.04 -5.77
CA THR A 27 -16.49 11.52 -4.55
C THR A 27 -15.68 10.39 -3.90
N GLY A 28 -16.02 10.03 -2.66
CA GLY A 28 -15.40 8.91 -1.94
C GLY A 28 -13.93 9.13 -1.60
N PHE A 29 -13.09 8.12 -1.87
CA PHE A 29 -11.64 8.14 -1.58
C PHE A 29 -10.92 9.35 -2.20
N ASN A 30 -11.30 9.76 -3.42
CA ASN A 30 -10.65 10.87 -4.11
C ASN A 30 -10.99 12.24 -3.47
N ALA A 31 -12.21 12.40 -2.93
CA ALA A 31 -12.62 13.64 -2.26
C ALA A 31 -11.74 13.94 -1.03
N PHE A 32 -11.47 12.89 -0.24
CA PHE A 32 -10.52 12.97 0.87
C PHE A 32 -9.13 13.38 0.37
N TRP A 33 -8.64 12.75 -0.68
CA TRP A 33 -7.33 13.06 -1.25
C TRP A 33 -7.22 14.52 -1.72
N TYR A 34 -8.19 15.02 -2.51
CA TYR A 34 -8.19 16.40 -3.01
C TYR A 34 -8.28 17.43 -1.88
N SER A 35 -9.21 17.23 -0.95
CA SER A 35 -9.38 18.15 0.18
C SER A 35 -8.17 18.18 1.11
N HIS A 36 -7.48 17.03 1.27
CA HIS A 36 -6.24 16.97 2.03
C HIS A 36 -5.14 17.77 1.34
N HIS A 37 -4.93 17.60 0.03
CA HIS A 37 -3.87 18.29 -0.74
C HIS A 37 -4.05 19.81 -0.87
N LEU A 38 -5.22 20.35 -0.51
CA LEU A 38 -5.42 21.80 -0.36
C LEU A 38 -4.45 22.41 0.67
N PHE A 39 -3.80 21.61 1.52
CA PHE A 39 -2.72 22.07 2.40
C PHE A 39 -1.64 22.86 1.64
N VAL A 40 -1.34 22.51 0.37
CA VAL A 40 -0.34 23.21 -0.44
C VAL A 40 -0.71 24.68 -0.62
N LEU A 41 -1.99 24.95 -0.98
CA LEU A 41 -2.50 26.30 -1.11
C LEU A 41 -2.46 27.04 0.24
N VAL A 42 -2.81 26.35 1.34
CA VAL A 42 -2.76 26.93 2.69
C VAL A 42 -1.34 27.36 3.05
N TYR A 43 -0.32 26.55 2.77
CA TYR A 43 1.09 26.94 3.02
C TYR A 43 1.54 28.11 2.16
N ILE A 44 1.15 28.16 0.88
CA ILE A 44 1.46 29.31 0.00
C ILE A 44 0.84 30.59 0.57
N LEU A 45 -0.44 30.55 0.94
CA LEU A 45 -1.13 31.68 1.55
C LEU A 45 -0.52 32.07 2.90
N LEU A 46 -0.07 31.10 3.69
CA LEU A 46 0.60 31.34 4.97
C LEU A 46 1.94 32.04 4.79
N ILE A 47 2.71 31.69 3.75
CA ILE A 47 3.96 32.37 3.40
C ILE A 47 3.68 33.82 2.95
N ILE A 48 2.70 34.02 2.05
CA ILE A 48 2.30 35.37 1.61
C ILE A 48 1.86 36.21 2.82
N HIS A 49 1.01 35.65 3.69
CA HIS A 49 0.57 36.32 4.91
C HIS A 49 1.74 36.68 5.83
N GLY A 50 2.70 35.77 6.01
CA GLY A 50 3.91 36.02 6.79
C GLY A 50 4.84 37.10 6.21
N CYS A 51 4.83 37.29 4.89
CA CYS A 51 5.59 38.36 4.22
C CYS A 51 4.91 39.73 4.33
N TYR A 52 3.57 39.78 4.33
CA TYR A 52 2.77 41.01 4.36
C TYR A 52 2.05 41.22 5.72
N LEU A 53 2.78 41.10 6.82
CA LEU A 53 2.25 41.36 8.16
C LEU A 53 1.97 42.86 8.36
N TYR A 54 0.73 43.20 8.71
CA TYR A 54 0.30 44.58 8.97
C TYR A 54 0.97 45.19 10.21
N LEU A 55 1.17 44.38 11.26
CA LEU A 55 1.71 44.85 12.54
C LEU A 55 3.24 44.92 12.59
N VAL A 56 3.93 44.21 11.67
CA VAL A 56 5.38 43.99 11.73
C VAL A 56 6.03 44.46 10.43
N HIS A 57 6.67 45.62 10.50
CA HIS A 57 7.24 46.30 9.33
C HIS A 57 8.71 45.94 9.10
N ARG A 58 9.45 45.62 10.16
CA ARG A 58 10.88 45.28 10.07
C ARG A 58 11.05 43.85 9.56
N TRP A 59 11.88 43.69 8.53
CA TRP A 59 12.07 42.41 7.83
C TRP A 59 12.56 41.28 8.74
N TYR A 60 13.46 41.56 9.69
CA TYR A 60 14.04 40.55 10.59
C TYR A 60 13.04 40.00 11.63
N GLN A 61 11.92 40.68 11.85
CA GLN A 61 10.85 40.21 12.75
C GLN A 61 9.85 39.28 12.04
N LYS A 62 9.93 39.15 10.71
CA LYS A 62 9.07 38.28 9.90
C LYS A 62 9.62 36.85 9.89
N THR A 63 9.48 36.14 11.01
CA THR A 63 10.10 34.81 11.22
C THR A 63 9.29 33.63 10.67
N THR A 64 8.08 33.85 10.13
CA THR A 64 7.18 32.78 9.65
C THR A 64 7.85 31.81 8.68
N TRP A 65 8.68 32.32 7.76
CA TRP A 65 9.38 31.49 6.78
C TRP A 65 10.39 30.53 7.44
N MET A 66 11.01 30.91 8.56
CA MET A 66 12.01 30.09 9.25
C MET A 66 11.37 28.81 9.83
N TYR A 67 10.19 28.94 10.42
CA TYR A 67 9.45 27.82 11.01
C TYR A 67 8.84 26.88 9.96
N ILE A 68 8.59 27.38 8.73
CA ILE A 68 8.02 26.58 7.64
C ILE A 68 9.12 25.93 6.79
N ALA A 69 10.22 26.64 6.53
CA ALA A 69 11.25 26.21 5.60
C ALA A 69 11.89 24.88 6.01
N VAL A 70 12.29 24.72 7.28
CA VAL A 70 12.96 23.50 7.74
C VAL A 70 12.06 22.26 7.61
N PRO A 71 10.81 22.24 8.14
CA PRO A 71 9.92 21.11 7.95
C PRO A 71 9.57 20.82 6.49
N VAL A 72 9.35 21.86 5.67
CA VAL A 72 9.02 21.69 4.24
C VAL A 72 10.19 21.11 3.46
N ILE A 73 11.41 21.57 3.72
CA ILE A 73 12.62 21.02 3.09
C ILE A 73 12.79 19.56 3.51
N LEU A 74 12.68 19.23 4.80
CA LEU A 74 12.78 17.85 5.28
C LEU A 74 11.72 16.94 4.62
N TYR A 75 10.47 17.40 4.53
CA TYR A 75 9.40 16.69 3.85
C TYR A 75 9.70 16.51 2.36
N ALA A 76 10.13 17.57 1.67
CA ALA A 76 10.45 17.52 0.25
C ALA A 76 11.62 16.56 -0.02
N CYS A 77 12.67 16.60 0.80
CA CYS A 77 13.79 15.67 0.73
C CYS A 77 13.33 14.22 0.93
N GLU A 78 12.50 13.92 1.93
CA GLU A 78 11.94 12.58 2.13
C GLU A 78 11.14 12.11 0.91
N ARG A 79 10.28 12.98 0.36
CA ARG A 79 9.47 12.65 -0.83
C ARG A 79 10.30 12.43 -2.07
N ILE A 80 11.35 13.23 -2.28
CA ILE A 80 12.28 13.08 -3.40
C ILE A 80 13.07 11.78 -3.27
N VAL A 81 13.65 11.51 -2.09
CA VAL A 81 14.36 10.25 -1.81
C VAL A 81 13.44 9.06 -2.03
N ARG A 82 12.18 9.15 -1.58
CA ARG A 82 11.18 8.12 -1.83
C ARG A 82 10.97 7.93 -3.32
N TYR A 83 10.66 8.99 -4.08
CA TYR A 83 10.43 8.94 -5.52
C TYR A 83 11.57 8.27 -6.30
N PHE A 84 12.83 8.55 -5.95
CA PHE A 84 13.99 7.94 -6.60
C PHE A 84 14.29 6.51 -6.14
N ARG A 85 13.96 6.15 -4.89
CA ARG A 85 14.17 4.80 -4.34
C ARG A 85 13.02 3.85 -4.68
N SER A 86 11.81 4.38 -4.82
CA SER A 86 10.58 3.64 -5.12
C SER A 86 10.58 3.19 -6.57
N GLY A 87 10.61 1.88 -6.80
CA GLY A 87 10.31 1.33 -8.12
C GLY A 87 8.81 1.22 -8.30
N PHE A 88 8.24 2.07 -9.17
CA PHE A 88 6.83 1.96 -9.57
C PHE A 88 6.68 0.87 -10.64
N TYR A 89 6.14 -0.28 -10.25
CA TYR A 89 5.96 -1.40 -11.16
C TYR A 89 4.48 -1.72 -11.36
N SER A 90 4.06 -1.84 -12.62
CA SER A 90 2.80 -2.50 -12.95
C SER A 90 3.02 -4.00 -12.95
N VAL A 91 2.28 -4.73 -12.12
CA VAL A 91 2.41 -6.18 -11.98
C VAL A 91 1.19 -6.89 -12.54
N ARG A 92 1.41 -8.09 -13.08
CA ARG A 92 0.33 -8.98 -13.52
C ARG A 92 -0.05 -9.88 -12.37
N LEU A 93 -1.35 -9.98 -12.09
CA LEU A 93 -1.85 -10.92 -11.11
C LEU A 93 -1.82 -12.33 -11.70
N ARG A 94 -1.19 -13.24 -10.96
CA ARG A 94 -1.16 -14.67 -11.28
C ARG A 94 -2.34 -15.37 -10.64
N LYS A 95 -2.45 -15.28 -9.31
CA LYS A 95 -3.50 -15.96 -8.55
C LYS A 95 -4.15 -15.03 -7.54
N VAL A 96 -5.47 -15.13 -7.45
CA VAL A 96 -6.27 -14.44 -6.45
C VAL A 96 -7.08 -15.51 -5.71
N ALA A 97 -7.09 -15.44 -4.39
CA ALA A 97 -7.88 -16.33 -3.56
C ALA A 97 -8.51 -15.57 -2.40
N ILE A 98 -9.79 -15.84 -2.13
CA ILE A 98 -10.50 -15.29 -0.97
C ILE A 98 -10.70 -16.41 0.04
N TYR A 99 -10.11 -16.25 1.22
CA TYR A 99 -10.15 -17.22 2.31
C TYR A 99 -11.29 -16.94 3.30
N PRO A 100 -11.79 -17.99 3.99
CA PRO A 100 -12.70 -17.83 5.13
C PRO A 100 -12.00 -16.98 6.20
N GLY A 101 -12.70 -16.03 6.80
CA GLY A 101 -12.10 -15.05 7.72
C GLY A 101 -11.74 -13.71 7.08
N ASN A 102 -12.25 -13.43 5.87
CA ASN A 102 -12.11 -12.15 5.17
C ASN A 102 -10.66 -11.76 4.87
N VAL A 103 -9.88 -12.74 4.40
CA VAL A 103 -8.50 -12.53 3.93
C VAL A 103 -8.46 -12.71 2.41
N LEU A 104 -7.92 -11.72 1.72
CA LEU A 104 -7.66 -11.74 0.29
C LEU A 104 -6.17 -12.02 0.08
N THR A 105 -5.85 -13.08 -0.66
CA THR A 105 -4.49 -13.40 -1.06
C THR A 105 -4.30 -13.04 -2.52
N LEU A 106 -3.25 -12.27 -2.78
CA LEU A 106 -2.87 -11.84 -4.12
C LEU A 106 -1.47 -12.34 -4.41
N GLN A 107 -1.34 -13.13 -5.47
CA GLN A 107 -0.08 -13.58 -6.04
C GLN A 107 0.12 -12.88 -7.37
N MET A 108 1.27 -12.25 -7.55
CA MET A 108 1.59 -11.40 -8.69
C MET A 108 2.97 -11.72 -9.25
N SER A 109 3.20 -11.32 -10.50
CA SER A 109 4.51 -11.43 -11.16
C SER A 109 5.56 -10.62 -10.41
N LYS A 110 6.73 -11.19 -10.17
CA LYS A 110 7.88 -10.48 -9.61
C LYS A 110 8.59 -9.67 -10.71
N PRO A 111 8.74 -8.34 -10.57
CA PRO A 111 9.53 -7.55 -11.52
C PRO A 111 11.01 -7.98 -11.50
N PRO A 112 11.73 -7.93 -12.64
CA PRO A 112 13.08 -8.49 -12.75
C PRO A 112 14.09 -7.83 -11.80
N ASN A 113 13.94 -6.53 -11.52
CA ASN A 113 14.83 -5.78 -10.63
C ASN A 113 14.30 -5.66 -9.19
N PHE A 114 13.24 -6.40 -8.84
CA PHE A 114 12.63 -6.33 -7.52
C PHE A 114 13.32 -7.29 -6.53
N LYS A 115 14.39 -6.79 -5.89
CA LYS A 115 15.15 -7.53 -4.87
C LYS A 115 14.72 -7.09 -3.48
N TYR A 116 14.27 -8.03 -2.66
CA TYR A 116 13.79 -7.78 -1.30
C TYR A 116 14.34 -8.80 -0.30
N LYS A 117 14.26 -8.49 0.99
CA LYS A 117 14.58 -9.40 2.11
C LYS A 117 13.30 -9.88 2.78
N SER A 118 13.32 -11.07 3.35
CA SER A 118 12.17 -11.62 4.08
C SER A 118 11.76 -10.71 5.23
N GLY A 119 10.45 -10.60 5.43
CA GLY A 119 9.84 -9.70 6.42
C GLY A 119 9.65 -8.26 5.94
N GLN A 120 10.19 -7.86 4.79
CA GLN A 120 9.92 -6.55 4.18
C GLN A 120 8.46 -6.41 3.72
N TYR A 121 8.03 -5.17 3.51
CA TYR A 121 6.71 -4.83 2.98
C TYR A 121 6.81 -4.00 1.71
N MET A 122 5.70 -3.90 0.98
CA MET A 122 5.58 -3.03 -0.19
C MET A 122 4.25 -2.28 -0.16
N PHE A 123 4.21 -1.13 -0.80
CA PHE A 123 2.97 -0.41 -1.03
C PHE A 123 2.29 -0.95 -2.28
N VAL A 124 0.97 -1.05 -2.21
CA VAL A 124 0.13 -1.54 -3.30
C VAL A 124 -0.93 -0.50 -3.59
N GLN A 125 -1.14 -0.25 -4.87
CA GLN A 125 -2.21 0.59 -5.39
C GLN A 125 -3.06 -0.21 -6.38
N CYS A 126 -4.37 -0.04 -6.26
CA CYS A 126 -5.35 -0.59 -7.20
C CYS A 126 -6.16 0.56 -7.80
N PRO A 127 -5.87 0.97 -9.05
CA PRO A 127 -6.59 2.06 -9.72
C PRO A 127 -8.11 1.84 -9.84
N ALA A 128 -8.57 0.58 -9.81
CA ALA A 128 -10.00 0.25 -9.80
C ALA A 128 -10.71 0.63 -8.49
N VAL A 129 -9.96 0.77 -7.38
CA VAL A 129 -10.48 1.24 -6.08
C VAL A 129 -10.19 2.73 -5.90
N SER A 130 -8.92 3.11 -5.97
CA SER A 130 -8.48 4.51 -5.94
C SER A 130 -7.14 4.66 -6.68
N PRO A 131 -7.03 5.59 -7.64
CA PRO A 131 -5.83 5.81 -8.43
C PRO A 131 -4.74 6.59 -7.67
N PHE A 132 -5.01 7.08 -6.45
CA PHE A 132 -4.07 7.92 -5.70
C PHE A 132 -3.66 7.33 -4.35
N GLU A 133 -4.40 6.35 -3.83
CA GLU A 133 -4.09 5.74 -2.55
C GLU A 133 -3.14 4.55 -2.69
N TRP A 134 -2.16 4.50 -1.80
CA TRP A 134 -1.15 3.46 -1.68
C TRP A 134 -1.22 2.88 -0.27
N HIS A 135 -1.32 1.57 -0.14
CA HIS A 135 -1.48 0.89 1.15
C HIS A 135 -0.35 -0.12 1.37
N PRO A 136 0.30 -0.14 2.55
CA PRO A 136 1.43 -1.03 2.82
C PRO A 136 0.97 -2.43 3.18
N PHE A 137 1.62 -3.45 2.62
CA PHE A 137 1.40 -4.87 2.93
C PHE A 137 2.72 -5.64 3.00
N SER A 138 2.87 -6.47 4.03
CA SER A 138 4.02 -7.38 4.17
C SER A 138 4.07 -8.37 3.02
N ILE A 139 5.25 -8.55 2.45
CA ILE A 139 5.49 -9.55 1.42
C ILE A 139 5.51 -10.91 2.11
N THR A 140 4.69 -11.86 1.65
CA THR A 140 4.54 -13.20 2.25
C THR A 140 5.24 -14.30 1.45
N SER A 141 5.77 -13.99 0.26
CA SER A 141 6.63 -14.88 -0.52
C SER A 141 8.07 -14.84 0.01
N ALA A 142 8.86 -15.87 -0.30
CA ALA A 142 10.29 -15.84 -0.04
C ALA A 142 11.03 -15.03 -1.12
N PRO A 143 12.15 -14.37 -0.81
CA PRO A 143 12.99 -13.68 -1.79
C PRO A 143 13.44 -14.55 -2.96
N GLY A 144 13.56 -15.86 -2.75
CA GLY A 144 13.88 -16.84 -3.80
C GLY A 144 12.72 -17.18 -4.74
N ASP A 145 11.48 -16.86 -4.39
CA ASP A 145 10.32 -17.19 -5.23
C ASP A 145 10.28 -16.31 -6.51
N ASP A 146 9.78 -16.88 -7.61
CA ASP A 146 9.55 -16.20 -8.90
C ASP A 146 8.29 -15.32 -8.93
N TYR A 147 7.61 -15.21 -7.80
CA TYR A 147 6.38 -14.46 -7.64
C TYR A 147 6.43 -13.63 -6.36
N LEU A 148 5.60 -12.60 -6.32
CA LEU A 148 5.31 -11.85 -5.09
C LEU A 148 3.95 -12.27 -4.58
N SER A 149 3.82 -12.41 -3.26
CA SER A 149 2.52 -12.67 -2.64
C SER A 149 2.28 -11.76 -1.44
N ILE A 150 1.02 -11.39 -1.23
CA ILE A 150 0.55 -10.63 -0.07
C ILE A 150 -0.76 -11.22 0.44
N HIS A 151 -0.98 -11.07 1.74
CA HIS A 151 -2.21 -11.47 2.43
C HIS A 151 -2.83 -10.23 3.08
N ILE A 152 -4.05 -9.90 2.65
CA ILE A 152 -4.75 -8.67 3.03
C ILE A 152 -5.98 -9.03 3.85
N ARG A 153 -6.00 -8.64 5.12
CA ARG A 153 -7.21 -8.74 5.94
C ARG A 153 -8.12 -7.54 5.70
N GLN A 154 -9.42 -7.80 5.61
CA GLN A 154 -10.45 -6.77 5.48
C GLN A 154 -10.63 -6.02 6.81
N LEU A 155 -9.97 -4.87 6.97
CA LEU A 155 -10.03 -4.05 8.20
C LEU A 155 -10.56 -2.64 7.93
N GLY A 156 -10.25 -2.06 6.78
CA GLY A 156 -10.65 -0.71 6.37
C GLY A 156 -11.57 -0.70 5.16
N ASP A 157 -12.12 0.47 4.88
CA ASP A 157 -12.88 0.80 3.67
C ASP A 157 -12.16 0.41 2.37
N TRP A 158 -10.90 0.78 2.21
CA TRP A 158 -10.12 0.48 1.00
C TRP A 158 -9.95 -1.04 0.82
N THR A 159 -9.61 -1.76 1.89
CA THR A 159 -9.46 -3.23 1.85
C THR A 159 -10.79 -3.95 1.57
N GLN A 160 -11.92 -3.36 1.98
CA GLN A 160 -13.25 -3.87 1.69
C GLN A 160 -13.61 -3.72 0.22
N GLU A 161 -13.37 -2.54 -0.35
CA GLU A 161 -13.59 -2.28 -1.76
C GLU A 161 -12.64 -3.09 -2.64
N LEU A 162 -11.38 -3.24 -2.23
CA LEU A 162 -10.42 -4.10 -2.92
C LEU A 162 -10.95 -5.54 -3.03
N LYS A 163 -11.42 -6.11 -1.90
CA LYS A 163 -12.01 -7.44 -1.90
C LYS A 163 -13.26 -7.52 -2.78
N ARG A 164 -14.13 -6.50 -2.75
CA ARG A 164 -15.33 -6.44 -3.60
C ARG A 164 -14.96 -6.51 -5.08
N VAL A 165 -14.05 -5.64 -5.51
CA VAL A 165 -13.56 -5.58 -6.90
C VAL A 165 -12.95 -6.92 -7.33
N PHE A 166 -12.13 -7.56 -6.48
CA PHE A 166 -11.58 -8.88 -6.80
C PHE A 166 -12.62 -10.01 -6.75
N SER A 167 -13.62 -9.93 -5.86
CA SER A 167 -14.68 -10.94 -5.79
C SER A 167 -15.58 -10.96 -7.01
N GLU A 168 -15.85 -9.80 -7.62
CA GLU A 168 -16.63 -9.69 -8.87
C GLU A 168 -15.87 -10.25 -10.09
N ALA A 169 -14.54 -10.20 -10.03
CA ALA A 169 -13.64 -10.76 -11.03
C ALA A 169 -13.35 -12.25 -10.83
N CYS A 170 -13.48 -12.77 -9.61
CA CYS A 170 -13.31 -14.19 -9.30
C CYS A 170 -14.46 -15.04 -9.83
N GLU A 171 -14.16 -16.27 -10.21
CA GLU A 171 -15.16 -17.26 -10.61
C GLU A 171 -15.49 -18.18 -9.41
N LEU A 172 -16.69 -18.73 -9.43
CA LEU A 172 -17.10 -19.75 -8.46
C LEU A 172 -16.25 -21.01 -8.68
N PRO A 173 -15.95 -21.79 -7.62
CA PRO A 173 -15.13 -22.99 -7.76
C PRO A 173 -15.75 -23.98 -8.74
N LEU A 174 -14.96 -24.47 -9.70
CA LEU A 174 -15.28 -25.67 -10.46
C LEU A 174 -15.36 -26.86 -9.48
N ALA A 175 -16.41 -27.69 -9.63
CA ALA A 175 -16.66 -28.83 -8.77
C ALA A 175 -15.39 -29.70 -8.59
N GLY A 176 -14.98 -29.92 -7.33
CA GLY A 176 -13.82 -30.76 -6.98
C GLY A 176 -12.54 -30.03 -6.56
N ARG A 177 -12.46 -28.69 -6.64
CA ARG A 177 -11.37 -27.91 -6.01
C ARG A 177 -11.92 -27.08 -4.85
N SER A 178 -11.17 -27.04 -3.74
CA SER A 178 -11.41 -26.29 -2.49
C SER A 178 -12.34 -25.09 -2.72
N GLY A 179 -13.50 -25.06 -2.03
CA GLY A 179 -14.66 -24.17 -2.26
C GLY A 179 -14.45 -22.66 -2.04
N LEU A 180 -13.25 -22.17 -2.34
CA LEU A 180 -12.83 -20.78 -2.26
C LEU A 180 -13.02 -20.09 -3.61
N LEU A 181 -13.45 -18.83 -3.58
CA LEU A 181 -13.44 -17.97 -4.75
C LEU A 181 -11.99 -17.75 -5.19
N ARG A 182 -11.68 -18.14 -6.42
CA ARG A 182 -10.35 -18.04 -7.00
C ARG A 182 -10.41 -17.44 -8.40
N ALA A 183 -9.35 -16.75 -8.76
CA ALA A 183 -9.05 -16.40 -10.15
C ALA A 183 -7.58 -16.72 -10.42
N ASP A 184 -7.30 -17.18 -11.64
CA ASP A 184 -5.94 -17.48 -12.11
C ASP A 184 -5.75 -16.82 -13.49
N GLU A 185 -4.56 -16.92 -14.07
CA GLU A 185 -4.26 -16.37 -15.41
C GLU A 185 -5.18 -16.94 -16.51
N THR A 186 -5.81 -18.09 -16.26
CA THR A 186 -6.75 -18.76 -17.17
C THR A 186 -8.19 -18.26 -17.05
N THR A 187 -8.49 -17.38 -16.09
CA THR A 187 -9.83 -16.81 -15.90
C THR A 187 -10.20 -15.91 -17.08
N LYS A 188 -11.42 -16.08 -17.62
CA LYS A 188 -11.88 -15.34 -18.82
C LYS A 188 -12.06 -13.85 -18.57
N LYS A 189 -12.30 -13.46 -17.31
CA LYS A 189 -12.44 -12.05 -16.90
C LYS A 189 -11.07 -11.42 -16.67
N SER A 190 -10.90 -10.20 -17.18
CA SER A 190 -9.69 -9.42 -16.91
C SER A 190 -9.59 -9.05 -15.43
N LEU A 191 -8.46 -9.41 -14.82
CA LEU A 191 -8.18 -9.02 -13.44
C LEU A 191 -7.84 -7.52 -13.34
N PRO A 192 -8.26 -6.85 -12.25
CA PRO A 192 -7.88 -5.46 -11.97
C PRO A 192 -6.36 -5.28 -11.99
N LYS A 193 -5.90 -4.15 -12.55
CA LYS A 193 -4.48 -3.79 -12.52
C LYS A 193 -4.03 -3.48 -11.10
N LEU A 194 -2.81 -3.90 -10.77
CA LEU A 194 -2.12 -3.54 -9.54
C LEU A 194 -0.78 -2.88 -9.84
N LEU A 195 -0.51 -1.83 -9.08
CA LEU A 195 0.75 -1.12 -9.06
C LEU A 195 1.40 -1.38 -7.71
N ILE A 196 2.70 -1.65 -7.71
CA ILE A 196 3.49 -1.84 -6.50
C ILE A 196 4.62 -0.83 -6.42
N ASP A 197 4.95 -0.46 -5.20
CA ASP A 197 6.10 0.37 -4.83
C ASP A 197 6.83 -0.30 -3.67
N GLY A 198 8.12 -0.57 -3.86
CA GLY A 198 9.01 -1.06 -2.82
C GLY A 198 10.24 -1.76 -3.37
N PRO A 199 10.92 -2.57 -2.55
CA PRO A 199 10.54 -2.96 -1.18
C PRO A 199 10.90 -1.92 -0.10
N TYR A 200 10.25 -2.02 1.06
CA TYR A 200 10.49 -1.19 2.23
C TYR A 200 10.98 -2.04 3.41
N GLY A 201 11.96 -1.49 4.14
CA GLY A 201 12.57 -2.16 5.28
C GLY A 201 11.62 -2.33 6.46
N ALA A 202 11.70 -3.49 7.13
CA ALA A 202 11.00 -3.82 8.37
C ALA A 202 11.97 -4.37 9.44
N PRO A 203 11.63 -4.30 10.73
CA PRO A 203 12.51 -4.78 11.81
C PRO A 203 12.87 -6.28 11.74
N ALA A 204 12.02 -7.12 11.17
CA ALA A 204 12.19 -8.57 11.15
C ALA A 204 13.21 -9.11 10.12
N GLN A 205 14.03 -8.24 9.51
CA GLN A 205 14.96 -8.62 8.43
C GLN A 205 16.23 -9.32 8.91
N ASP A 206 16.63 -9.08 10.15
CA ASP A 206 17.93 -9.51 10.70
C ASP A 206 17.86 -10.90 11.35
N TYR A 207 16.84 -11.69 11.02
CA TYR A 207 16.61 -13.03 11.57
C TYR A 207 17.76 -14.00 11.30
N LYS A 208 18.58 -13.75 10.26
CA LYS A 208 19.76 -14.56 9.91
C LYS A 208 20.95 -14.35 10.85
N ASN A 209 20.92 -13.31 11.67
CA ASN A 209 22.02 -12.99 12.59
C ASN A 209 21.92 -13.74 13.93
N TYR A 210 20.93 -14.63 14.08
CA TYR A 210 20.62 -15.34 15.31
C TYR A 210 20.55 -16.85 15.07
N ASP A 211 21.16 -17.63 15.95
CA ASP A 211 21.13 -19.11 15.87
C ASP A 211 19.77 -19.70 16.29
N VAL A 212 19.08 -19.02 17.22
CA VAL A 212 17.77 -19.43 17.73
C VAL A 212 16.75 -18.34 17.44
N LEU A 213 15.66 -18.71 16.77
CA LEU A 213 14.62 -17.77 16.33
C LEU A 213 13.28 -18.09 17.00
N LEU A 214 12.75 -17.15 17.78
CA LEU A 214 11.38 -17.19 18.32
C LEU A 214 10.49 -16.21 17.56
N LEU A 215 9.55 -16.72 16.76
CA LEU A 215 8.61 -15.92 15.98
C LEU A 215 7.24 -15.87 16.65
N VAL A 216 6.84 -14.70 17.15
CA VAL A 216 5.53 -14.49 17.79
C VAL A 216 4.68 -13.56 16.94
N GLY A 217 3.65 -14.10 16.27
CA GLY A 217 2.74 -13.34 15.42
C GLY A 217 1.29 -13.49 15.84
N LEU A 218 0.55 -12.37 15.91
CA LEU A 218 -0.89 -12.36 16.22
C LEU A 218 -1.70 -11.85 15.02
N GLY A 219 -2.68 -12.63 14.57
CA GLY A 219 -3.56 -12.26 13.46
C GLY A 219 -2.80 -11.98 12.16
N ILE A 220 -3.06 -10.83 11.53
CA ILE A 220 -2.35 -10.45 10.29
C ILE A 220 -0.89 -10.07 10.54
N GLY A 221 -0.51 -9.79 11.79
CA GLY A 221 0.88 -9.56 12.20
C GLY A 221 1.78 -10.79 12.02
N ALA A 222 1.21 -11.96 11.74
CA ALA A 222 1.98 -13.15 11.37
C ALA A 222 2.53 -13.12 9.93
N THR A 223 2.03 -12.24 9.06
CA THR A 223 2.40 -12.18 7.64
C THR A 223 3.90 -12.05 7.34
N PRO A 224 4.69 -11.17 7.99
CA PRO A 224 6.14 -11.11 7.73
C PRO A 224 6.86 -12.42 8.08
N PHE A 225 6.37 -13.15 9.10
CA PHE A 225 6.96 -14.43 9.51
C PHE A 225 6.71 -15.55 8.51
N ILE A 226 5.63 -15.49 7.73
CA ILE A 226 5.39 -16.44 6.63
C ILE A 226 6.53 -16.36 5.60
N SER A 227 6.95 -15.14 5.25
CA SER A 227 8.08 -14.93 4.32
C SER A 227 9.40 -15.45 4.91
N ILE A 228 9.65 -15.17 6.19
CA ILE A 228 10.85 -15.64 6.90
C ILE A 228 10.91 -17.17 6.96
N LEU A 229 9.80 -17.83 7.33
CA LEU A 229 9.74 -19.29 7.41
C LEU A 229 9.95 -19.95 6.04
N LYS A 230 9.37 -19.40 4.97
CA LYS A 230 9.60 -19.90 3.62
C LYS A 230 11.05 -19.73 3.17
N ASP A 231 11.66 -18.58 3.46
CA ASP A 231 13.06 -18.33 3.13
C ASP A 231 13.99 -19.28 3.91
N LEU A 232 13.74 -19.50 5.20
CA LEU A 232 14.47 -20.50 5.99
C LEU A 232 14.34 -21.91 5.38
N LEU A 233 13.13 -22.35 5.08
CA LEU A 233 12.88 -23.66 4.46
C LEU A 233 13.61 -23.81 3.13
N ASN A 234 13.51 -22.81 2.24
CA ASN A 234 14.19 -22.83 0.95
C ASN A 234 15.72 -22.89 1.11
N ASN A 235 16.28 -22.22 2.12
CA ASN A 235 17.72 -22.28 2.39
C ASN A 235 18.14 -23.64 2.96
N ILE A 236 17.34 -24.27 3.83
CA ILE A 236 17.61 -25.61 4.38
C ILE A 236 17.62 -26.65 3.26
N ILE A 237 16.58 -26.67 2.41
CA ILE A 237 16.49 -27.59 1.27
C ILE A 237 17.70 -27.44 0.36
N ARG A 238 18.10 -26.20 0.05
CA ARG A 238 19.29 -25.95 -0.78
C ARG A 238 20.58 -26.44 -0.14
N MET A 239 20.71 -26.41 1.20
CA MET A 239 21.89 -26.96 1.87
C MET A 239 21.91 -28.49 1.82
N GLU A 240 20.74 -29.14 1.94
CA GLU A 240 20.62 -30.60 1.81
C GLU A 240 20.92 -31.07 0.38
N GLU A 241 20.50 -30.34 -0.66
CA GLU A 241 20.79 -30.69 -2.06
C GLU A 241 22.28 -30.53 -2.43
N LEU A 242 23.04 -29.74 -1.68
CA LEU A 242 24.46 -29.47 -1.91
C LEU A 242 25.40 -30.34 -1.07
N ALA A 243 24.86 -31.12 -0.12
CA ALA A 243 25.60 -32.00 0.78
C ALA A 243 25.66 -33.44 0.24
#